data_AF-M0BKA6-F1
#
_entry.id   AF-M0BKA6-F1
#
_cell.length_a   1.000
_cell.length_b   1.000
_cell.length_c   1.000
_cell.angle_alpha   90.00
_cell.angle_beta   90.00
_cell.angle_gamma   90.00
#
_symmetry.space_group_name_H-M   'P 1'
#
loop_
_entity.id
_entity.type
_entity.pdbx_description
1 polymer ?
#
loop_
_entity_poly.entity_id
_entity_poly.type
_entity_poly.pdbx_seq_one_letter_code
_entity_poly.pdbx_strand_id
1 'polypeptide(L)' 'MVLASFLAAVRSNPVAAALELGSLVLSFLLLLGVVAALATGSPGRPGGLWLVVVAVGAAFACFWTVGWPLLERLRERIAA' A
#
# COMPACT_ATOMS: atom_id res chain seq x y z
N MET A 1 -26.22 5.46 1.19
CA MET A 1 -25.69 5.73 2.55
C MET A 1 -24.16 5.63 2.59
N VAL A 2 -23.58 4.43 2.41
CA VAL A 2 -22.13 4.16 2.54
C VAL A 2 -21.24 5.07 1.69
N LEU A 3 -21.58 5.27 0.41
CA LEU A 3 -20.77 6.11 -0.49
C LEU A 3 -20.75 7.59 -0.05
N ALA A 4 -21.86 8.11 0.46
CA ALA A 4 -21.94 9.49 0.94
C ALA A 4 -21.13 9.66 2.24
N SER A 5 -21.14 8.66 3.13
CA SER A 5 -20.35 8.62 4.36
C SER A 5 -18.85 8.56 4.06
N PHE A 6 -18.47 7.73 3.09
CA PHE A 6 -17.10 7.64 2.59
C PHE A 6 -16.61 8.97 1.99
N LEU A 7 -17.41 9.58 1.12
CA LEU A 7 -17.08 10.88 0.52
C LEU A 7 -17.00 12.00 1.57
N ALA A 8 -17.80 11.95 2.63
CA ALA A 8 -17.69 12.89 3.75
C ALA A 8 -16.39 12.69 4.54
N ALA A 9 -15.99 11.44 4.80
CA ALA A 9 -14.71 11.12 5.43
C ALA A 9 -13.49 11.48 4.56
N VAL A 10 -13.60 11.31 3.24
CA VAL A 10 -12.57 11.74 2.27
C VAL A 10 -12.38 13.26 2.33
N ARG A 11 -13.46 14.04 2.45
CA ARG A 11 -13.35 15.50 2.54
C ARG A 11 -12.75 15.98 3.86
N SER A 12 -13.02 15.29 4.97
CA SER A 12 -12.50 15.68 6.28
C SER A 12 -11.01 15.37 6.42
N ASN A 13 -10.51 14.32 5.78
CA ASN A 13 -9.09 13.95 5.84
C ASN A 13 -8.60 13.34 4.53
N PRO A 14 -8.39 14.16 3.47
CA PRO A 14 -8.16 13.67 2.11
C PRO A 14 -6.87 12.86 1.97
N VAL A 15 -5.83 13.19 2.75
CA VAL A 15 -4.55 12.46 2.74
C VAL A 15 -4.72 11.07 3.30
N ALA A 16 -5.38 10.93 4.47
CA ALA A 16 -5.62 9.64 5.08
C ALA A 16 -6.48 8.75 4.16
N ALA A 17 -7.56 9.33 3.59
CA ALA A 17 -8.42 8.60 2.67
C ALA A 17 -7.69 8.15 1.39
N ALA A 18 -6.80 8.98 0.84
CA ALA A 18 -5.98 8.61 -0.31
C ALA A 18 -5.01 7.46 0.01
N LEU A 19 -4.41 7.46 1.21
CA LEU A 19 -3.52 6.39 1.66
C LEU A 19 -4.26 5.08 1.90
N GLU A 20 -5.46 5.10 2.47
CA GLU A 20 -6.29 3.91 2.66
C GLU A 20 -6.73 3.32 1.31
N LEU A 21 -7.27 4.15 0.41
CA LEU A 21 -7.65 3.71 -0.93
C LEU A 21 -6.45 3.20 -1.73
N GLY A 22 -5.34 3.92 -1.70
CA GLY A 22 -4.10 3.52 -2.36
C GLY A 22 -3.59 2.19 -1.84
N SER A 23 -3.65 1.99 -0.51
CA SER A 23 -3.27 0.73 0.15
C SER A 23 -4.18 -0.43 -0.27
N LEU A 24 -5.49 -0.19 -0.36
CA LEU A 24 -6.45 -1.21 -0.82
C LEU A 24 -6.18 -1.61 -2.27
N VAL A 25 -6.02 -0.63 -3.16
CA VAL A 25 -5.72 -0.87 -4.58
C VAL A 25 -4.39 -1.59 -4.73
N LEU A 26 -3.34 -1.15 -4.05
CA LEU A 26 -2.02 -1.77 -4.12
C LEU A 26 -2.03 -3.20 -3.59
N SER A 27 -2.75 -3.45 -2.49
CA SER A 27 -2.92 -4.81 -1.94
C SER A 27 -3.64 -5.73 -2.91
N PHE A 28 -4.68 -5.22 -3.58
CA PHE A 28 -5.39 -5.98 -4.62
C PHE A 28 -4.49 -6.27 -5.83
N LEU A 29 -3.70 -5.30 -6.28
CA LEU A 29 -2.74 -5.48 -7.37
C LEU A 29 -1.64 -6.48 -7.00
N LEU A 30 -1.12 -6.45 -5.77
CA LEU A 30 -0.15 -7.42 -5.28
C LEU A 30 -0.73 -8.84 -5.27
N LEU A 31 -1.99 -9.00 -4.85
CA LEU A 31 -2.69 -10.29 -4.92
C LEU A 31 -2.77 -10.81 -6.36
N LEU A 32 -3.21 -9.96 -7.29
CA LEU A 32 -3.24 -10.31 -8.72
C LEU A 32 -1.84 -10.64 -9.24
N GLY A 33 -0.82 -9.89 -8.80
CA GLY A 33 0.57 -10.13 -9.12
C GLY A 33 1.05 -11.51 -8.65
N VAL A 34 0.72 -11.92 -7.43
CA VAL A 34 1.02 -13.27 -6.91
C VAL A 34 0.32 -14.34 -7.74
N VAL A 35 -0.97 -14.17 -8.06
CA VAL A 35 -1.72 -15.13 -8.89
C VAL A 35 -1.07 -15.27 -10.28
N ALA A 36 -0.69 -14.16 -10.91
CA ALA A 36 0.03 -14.17 -12.18
C ALA A 36 1.42 -14.82 -12.06
N ALA A 37 2.14 -14.59 -10.96
CA ALA A 37 3.43 -15.21 -10.68
C ALA A 37 3.31 -16.73 -10.57
N LEU A 38 2.27 -17.20 -9.86
CA LEU A 38 1.97 -18.62 -9.73
C LEU A 38 1.58 -19.24 -11.07
N ALA A 39 0.78 -18.54 -11.88
CA ALA A 39 0.38 -19.01 -13.21
C ALA A 39 1.55 -19.13 -14.21
N THR A 40 2.62 -18.35 -14.02
CA THR A 40 3.79 -18.34 -14.92
C THR A 40 4.88 -19.36 -14.54
N GLY A 41 4.68 -20.09 -13.44
CA GLY A 41 5.55 -21.19 -13.02
C GLY A 41 6.22 -20.99 -11.67
N SER A 42 6.92 -22.04 -11.22
CA SER A 42 7.54 -22.10 -9.89
C SER A 42 8.56 -20.98 -9.66
N PRO A 43 8.63 -20.42 -8.44
CA PRO A 43 9.60 -19.38 -8.04
C PRO A 43 11.06 -19.85 -8.04
N GLY A 44 11.34 -21.11 -8.39
CA GLY A 44 12.69 -21.70 -8.38
C GLY A 44 13.68 -21.12 -9.40
N ARG A 45 13.23 -20.29 -10.33
CA ARG A 45 14.09 -19.49 -11.23
C ARG A 45 13.77 -18.02 -11.01
N PRO A 46 14.75 -17.09 -10.96
CA PRO A 46 14.47 -15.67 -10.83
C PRO A 46 13.65 -15.18 -12.03
N GLY A 47 12.34 -15.28 -11.92
CA GLY A 47 11.38 -14.67 -12.82
C GLY A 47 11.20 -13.22 -12.40
N GLY A 48 11.34 -12.29 -13.34
CA GLY A 48 11.23 -10.85 -13.06
C GLY A 48 9.92 -10.49 -12.34
N LEU A 49 8.84 -11.23 -12.58
CA LEU A 49 7.53 -10.98 -11.97
C LEU A 49 7.50 -11.30 -10.46
N TRP A 50 8.14 -12.39 -10.01
CA TRP A 50 8.27 -12.69 -8.58
C TRP A 50 9.08 -11.62 -7.85
N LEU A 51 10.17 -11.14 -8.46
CA LEU A 51 10.97 -10.06 -7.89
C LEU A 51 10.20 -8.75 -7.78
N VAL A 52 9.39 -8.40 -8.79
CA VAL A 52 8.53 -7.21 -8.75
C VAL A 52 7.52 -7.31 -7.61
N VAL A 53 6.83 -8.45 -7.47
CA VAL A 53 5.84 -8.64 -6.39
C VAL A 53 6.49 -8.50 -5.01
N VAL A 54 7.63 -9.16 -4.80
CA VAL A 54 8.34 -9.09 -3.50
C VAL A 54 8.86 -7.67 -3.23
N ALA A 55 9.48 -7.01 -4.22
CA ALA A 55 10.02 -5.67 -4.04
C ALA A 55 8.93 -4.66 -3.72
N VAL A 56 7.81 -4.69 -4.44
CA VAL A 56 6.66 -3.81 -4.20
C VAL A 56 6.03 -4.10 -2.84
N GLY A 57 5.82 -5.37 -2.49
CA GLY A 57 5.30 -5.76 -1.18
C GLY A 57 6.20 -5.33 -0.02
N ALA A 58 7.52 -5.48 -0.16
CA ALA A 58 8.50 -5.05 0.83
C ALA A 58 8.52 -3.52 0.98
N ALA A 59 8.47 -2.77 -0.12
CA ALA A 59 8.39 -1.31 -0.08
C ALA A 59 7.11 -0.83 0.60
N PHE A 60 5.97 -1.48 0.30
CA PHE A 60 4.70 -1.18 0.94
C PHE A 60 4.73 -1.47 2.45
N ALA A 61 5.32 -2.59 2.86
CA ALA A 61 5.53 -2.90 4.26
C ALA A 61 6.45 -1.88 4.95
N CYS A 62 7.56 -1.48 4.33
CA CYS A 62 8.46 -0.46 4.87
C CYS A 62 7.77 0.90 5.02
N PHE A 63 6.94 1.27 4.05
CA PHE A 63 6.16 2.50 4.12
C PHE A 63 5.27 2.52 5.37
N TRP A 64 4.53 1.45 5.65
CA TRP A 64 3.63 1.42 6.81
C TRP A 64 4.33 1.19 8.15
N THR A 65 5.41 0.41 8.17
CA THR A 65 6.12 0.07 9.42
C THR A 65 7.10 1.15 9.87
N VAL A 66 7.71 1.87 8.92
CA VAL A 66 8.76 2.85 9.21
C VAL A 66 8.37 4.23 8.70
N GLY A 67 7.95 4.33 7.44
CA GLY A 67 7.69 5.62 6.78
C GLY A 67 6.57 6.44 7.44
N TRP A 68 5.39 5.84 7.58
CA TRP A 68 4.22 6.50 8.16
C TRP A 68 4.44 6.90 9.63
N PRO A 69 4.91 6.01 10.53
CA PRO A 69 5.22 6.39 11.91
C PRO A 69 6.30 7.49 12.01
N LEU A 70 7.29 7.48 11.11
CA LEU A 70 8.33 8.51 11.10
C LEU A 70 7.77 9.87 10.67
N LEU A 71 6.90 9.90 9.66
CA LEU A 71 6.23 11.12 9.22
C LEU A 71 5.37 11.73 10.33
N GLU A 72 4.60 10.90 11.05
CA GLU A 72 3.80 11.36 12.19
C GLU A 72 4.68 12.01 13.26
N ARG A 73 5.76 11.33 13.67
CA ARG A 73 6.73 11.86 14.64
C ARG A 73 7.38 13.16 14.17
N LEU A 74 7.70 13.28 12.88
CA LEU A 74 8.29 14.49 12.32
C LEU A 74 7.29 15.65 12.36
N ARG A 75 6.02 15.39 12.02
CA ARG A 75 4.95 16.39 12.08
C ARG A 75 4.74 16.90 13.51
N GLU A 76 4.76 16.00 14.49
CA GLU A 76 4.66 16.36 15.91
C GLU A 76 5.81 17.26 16.35
N ARG A 77 7.05 16.95 15.93
CA ARG A 77 8.23 17.77 16.26
C ARG A 77 8.22 19.16 15.63
N ILE A 78 7.63 19.30 14.44
CA ILE A 78 7.52 20.59 13.74
C ILE A 78 6.41 21.46 14.33
N ALA A 79 5.37 20.83 14.92
CA ALA A 79 4.24 21.52 15.53
C ALA A 79 4.45 21.90 17.01
N ALA A 80 5.57 21.50 17.61
CA ALA A 80 5.98 21.83 18.97
C ALA A 80 6.91 23.05 19.01
#